data_AF-A0A3M1IM78-F1
#
_entry.id   AF-A0A3M1IM78-F1
#
_cell.length_a   1.000
_cell.length_b   1.000
_cell.length_c   1.000
_cell.angle_alpha   90.00
_cell.angle_beta   90.00
_cell.angle_gamma   90.00
#
_symmetry.space_group_name_H-M   'P 1'
#
loop_
_entity.id
_entity.type
_entity.pdbx_description
1 polymer ?
#
loop_
_entity_poly.entity_id
_entity_poly.type
_entity_poly.pdbx_seq_one_letter_code
_entity_poly.pdbx_strand_id
1 'polypeptide(L)' 'TGVICGCRVEEIEDPLLKKCRYLDKLVDELAKGKKMEKILRSP' A
#
# COMPACT_ATOMS: atom_id res chain seq x y z
N THR A 1 1.34 -2.43 -8.85
CA THR A 1 0.26 -1.82 -9.62
C THR A 1 -1.06 -2.20 -8.98
N GLY A 2 -2.01 -1.27 -8.85
CA GLY A 2 -3.27 -1.51 -8.14
C GLY A 2 -3.91 -0.28 -7.51
N VAL A 3 -5.16 -0.46 -7.07
CA VAL A 3 -5.97 0.56 -6.39
C VAL A 3 -5.79 0.45 -4.87
N ILE A 4 -5.59 1.58 -4.19
CA ILE A 4 -5.53 1.71 -2.73
C ILE A 4 -6.45 2.88 -2.34
N CYS A 5 -7.36 2.65 -1.39
CA CYS A 5 -8.31 3.65 -0.91
C CYS A 5 -9.12 4.36 -2.03
N GLY A 6 -9.41 3.68 -3.14
CA GLY A 6 -10.14 4.24 -4.28
C GLY A 6 -9.29 4.98 -5.33
N CYS A 7 -8.00 5.19 -5.08
CA CYS A 7 -7.08 5.83 -6.03
C CYS A 7 -6.14 4.80 -6.68
N ARG A 8 -5.82 4.97 -7.97
CA ARG A 8 -4.81 4.16 -8.63
C ARG A 8 -3.42 4.68 -8.24
N VAL A 9 -2.61 3.84 -7.61
CA VAL A 9 -1.27 4.23 -7.10
C VAL A 9 -0.32 4.67 -8.22
N GLU A 10 -0.57 4.22 -9.44
CA GLU A 10 0.20 4.55 -10.63
C GLU A 10 -0.06 5.98 -11.13
N GLU A 11 -1.24 6.52 -10.85
CA GLU A 11 -1.65 7.88 -11.23
C GLU A 11 -1.23 8.91 -10.17
N ILE A 12 -0.68 8.48 -9.03
CA ILE A 12 -0.16 9.39 -8.00
C ILE A 12 1.20 9.92 -8.44
N GLU A 13 1.24 11.19 -8.82
CA GLU A 13 2.45 11.90 -9.26
C GLU A 13 3.40 12.20 -8.09
N ASP A 14 2.87 12.57 -6.92
CA ASP A 14 3.69 12.86 -5.75
C ASP A 14 4.34 11.58 -5.19
N PRO A 15 5.68 11.47 -5.21
CA PRO A 15 6.38 10.28 -4.73
C PRO A 15 6.21 10.04 -3.23
N LEU A 16 6.00 11.08 -2.42
CA LEU A 16 5.74 10.94 -0.98
C LEU A 16 4.35 10.35 -0.76
N LEU A 17 3.34 10.93 -1.41
CA LEU A 17 1.96 10.45 -1.33
C LEU A 17 1.85 9.00 -1.80
N LYS A 18 2.59 8.63 -2.84
CA LYS A 18 2.66 7.24 -3.34
C LYS A 18 3.20 6.27 -2.28
N LYS A 19 4.26 6.65 -1.57
CA LYS A 19 4.82 5.85 -0.45
C LYS A 19 3.82 5.75 0.72
N CYS A 20 3.14 6.84 1.06
CA CYS A 20 2.10 6.84 2.09
C CYS A 20 0.96 5.88 1.74
N ARG A 21 0.50 5.84 0.48
CA ARG A 21 -0.55 4.89 0.06
C ARG A 21 -0.08 3.44 0.11
N TYR A 22 1.18 3.15 -0.19
CA TYR A 22 1.70 1.80 0.03
C TYR A 22 1.65 1.40 1.51
N LEU A 23 1.96 2.32 2.42
CA LEU A 23 1.84 2.10 3.87
C LEU A 23 0.39 1.81 4.28
N ASP A 24 -0.58 2.60 3.79
CA ASP A 24 -2.01 2.39 4.08
C ASP A 24 -2.47 0.97 3.74
N LYS A 25 -1.98 0.42 2.62
CA LYS A 25 -2.31 -0.96 2.21
C LYS A 25 -1.68 -2.00 3.13
N LEU A 26 -0.46 -1.80 3.59
CA LEU A 26 0.14 -2.70 4.57
C LEU A 26 -0.68 -2.71 5.86
N VAL A 27 -1.15 -1.55 6.31
CA VAL A 27 -2.03 -1.43 7.49
C VAL A 27 -3.37 -2.14 7.28
N ASP A 28 -4.02 -1.98 6.12
CA ASP A 28 -5.26 -2.70 5.79
C ASP A 28 -5.06 -4.22 5.79
N GLU A 29 -3.93 -4.70 5.26
CA GLU A 29 -3.61 -6.13 5.24
C GLU A 29 -3.29 -6.68 6.65
N LEU A 30 -2.63 -5.89 7.51
CA LEU A 30 -2.44 -6.23 8.93
C LEU A 30 -3.78 -6.28 9.68
N ALA A 31 -4.67 -5.32 9.45
CA ALA A 31 -6.00 -5.28 10.06
C ALA A 31 -6.85 -6.51 9.68
N LYS A 32 -6.62 -7.06 8.48
CA LYS A 32 -7.22 -8.32 8.00
C LYS A 32 -6.53 -9.58 8.56
N GLY A 33 -5.58 -9.44 9.49
CA GLY A 33 -4.90 -10.55 10.16
C GLY A 33 -3.78 -11.19 9.35
N LYS A 34 -3.31 -10.57 8.26
CA LYS A 34 -2.15 -11.09 7.53
C LYS A 34 -0.87 -10.78 8.31
N LYS A 35 0.04 -11.75 8.38
CA LYS A 35 1.36 -11.57 9.02
C LYS A 35 2.23 -10.61 8.20
N MET A 36 2.97 -9.72 8.87
CA MET A 36 3.86 -8.74 8.25
C MET A 36 4.79 -9.37 7.20
N GLU A 37 5.41 -10.51 7.53
CA GLU A 37 6.31 -11.26 6.64
C GLU A 37 5.69 -11.64 5.28
N LYS A 38 4.36 -11.80 5.21
CA LYS A 38 3.65 -12.15 3.97
C LYS A 38 3.23 -10.93 3.15
N ILE A 39 3.17 -9.75 3.77
CA ILE A 39 2.61 -8.54 3.15
C ILE A 39 3.68 -7.48 2.89
N LEU A 40 4.83 -7.57 3.59
CA LEU A 40 5.99 -6.73 3.34
C LEU A 40 6.47 -6.99 1.91
N ARG A 41 6.31 -5.98 1.05
CA ARG A 41 6.75 -6.05 -0.34
C ARG A 41 8.21 -5.61 -0.35
N SER A 42 9.12 -6.55 -0.58
CA SER A 42 10.50 -6.19 -0.93
C SER A 42 10.50 -5.38 -2.22
N PRO A 43 11.46 -4.46 -2.40
CA PRO A 43 11.70 -3.81 -3.69
C PRO A 43 11.85 -4.81 -4.83
#